data_AF-A0A0R1IYZ2-F1
#
_entry.id   AF-A0A0R1IYZ2-F1
#
_cell.length_a   1.000
_cell.length_b   1.000
_cell.length_c   1.000
_cell.angle_alpha   90.00
_cell.angle_beta   90.00
_cell.angle_gamma   90.00
#
_symmetry.space_group_name_H-M   'P 1'
#
loop_
_entity.id
_entity.type
_entity.pdbx_description
1 polymer ?
#
loop_
_entity_poly.entity_id
_entity_poly.type
_entity_poly.pdbx_seq_one_letter_code
_entity_poly.pdbx_strand_id
1 'polypeptide(L)' 'MNQKVTLLGTPDSFDVIVIVRHQAKGLNSAKYAVLDHQSYQITDYNPDSENIADAYDLISLKRDDKIGFS' A
#
# COMPACT_ATOMS: atom_id res chain seq x y z
N MET A 1 15.54 -28.80 -19.24
CA MET A 1 15.51 -27.35 -19.57
C MET A 1 14.16 -26.82 -19.08
N ASN A 2 14.16 -25.94 -18.09
CA ASN A 2 12.92 -25.30 -17.60
C ASN A 2 12.90 -23.87 -18.12
N GLN A 3 12.24 -23.65 -19.25
CA GLN A 3 11.92 -22.29 -19.70
C GLN A 3 10.64 -21.85 -19.00
N LYS A 4 10.70 -20.73 -18.27
CA LYS A 4 9.53 -19.99 -17.82
C LYS A 4 9.36 -18.78 -18.74
N VAL A 5 8.16 -18.61 -19.26
CA VAL A 5 7.76 -17.42 -20.02
C VAL A 5 6.99 -16.52 -19.09
N THR A 6 7.46 -15.28 -18.93
CA THR A 6 6.72 -14.21 -18.24
C THR A 6 5.72 -13.62 -19.23
N LEU A 7 4.43 -13.68 -18.91
CA LEU A 7 3.39 -13.03 -19.69
C LEU A 7 3.50 -11.51 -19.46
N LEU A 8 3.92 -10.78 -20.49
CA LEU A 8 3.86 -9.32 -20.55
C LEU A 8 2.41 -8.92 -20.82
N GLY A 9 1.71 -8.32 -19.84
CA GLY A 9 0.48 -7.62 -20.19
C GLY A 9 -0.56 -7.36 -19.11
N THR A 10 -0.44 -7.91 -17.91
CA THR A 10 -1.38 -7.55 -16.84
C THR A 10 -0.60 -6.86 -15.72
N PRO A 11 -0.73 -5.53 -15.55
CA PRO A 11 -0.32 -4.90 -14.31
C PRO A 11 -1.14 -5.58 -13.22
N ASP A 12 -0.47 -6.28 -12.30
CA ASP A 12 -1.10 -6.79 -11.09
C ASP A 12 -1.32 -5.60 -10.14
N SER A 13 -2.12 -4.62 -10.59
CA SER A 13 -2.42 -3.41 -9.84
C SER A 13 -3.63 -3.67 -8.94
N PHE A 14 -3.49 -4.63 -8.03
CA PHE A 14 -4.38 -4.69 -6.88
C PHE A 14 -3.90 -3.65 -5.88
N ASP A 15 -4.29 -2.40 -6.11
CA ASP A 15 -4.18 -1.36 -5.10
C ASP A 15 -5.09 -1.79 -3.93
N VAL A 16 -4.50 -2.04 -2.78
CA VAL A 16 -5.22 -2.37 -1.54
C VAL A 16 -5.56 -1.06 -0.87
N ILE A 17 -6.86 -0.77 -0.72
CA ILE A 17 -7.34 0.40 0.01
C ILE A 17 -7.60 0.00 1.45
N VAL A 18 -6.98 0.71 2.39
CA VAL A 18 -7.13 0.48 3.83
C VAL A 18 -7.67 1.73 4.49
N ILE A 19 -8.62 1.53 5.40
CA ILE A 19 -9.15 2.58 6.28
C ILE A 19 -8.43 2.47 7.61
N VAL A 20 -7.78 3.54 8.05
CA VAL A 20 -7.05 3.59 9.33
C VAL A 20 -7.63 4.66 10.23
N ARG A 21 -7.46 4.52 11.55
CA ARG A 21 -7.85 5.60 12.47
C ARG A 21 -7.02 6.84 12.20
N HIS A 22 -7.69 7.99 12.21
CA HIS A 22 -7.04 9.27 11.99
C HIS A 22 -5.88 9.51 12.95
N GLN A 23 -4.77 10.03 12.42
CA GLN A 23 -3.61 10.45 13.21
C GLN A 23 -3.29 11.92 12.96
N ALA A 24 -3.21 12.72 14.02
CA ALA A 24 -2.91 14.15 13.92
C ALA A 24 -1.54 14.47 13.27
N LYS A 25 -0.62 13.50 13.24
CA LYS A 25 0.69 13.62 12.55
C LYS A 25 0.69 12.98 11.16
N GLY A 26 -0.49 12.56 10.67
CA GLY A 26 -0.66 11.69 9.52
C GLY A 26 0.22 10.44 9.61
N LEU A 27 0.75 9.99 8.48
CA LEU A 27 1.60 8.80 8.40
C LEU A 27 3.05 9.04 8.86
N ASN A 28 3.41 10.22 9.39
CA ASN A 28 4.75 10.54 9.87
C ASN A 28 5.87 10.16 8.87
N SER A 29 5.67 10.49 7.58
CA SER A 29 6.58 10.14 6.47
C SER A 29 6.78 8.64 6.20
N ALA A 30 5.91 7.77 6.72
CA ALA A 30 5.94 6.35 6.40
C ALA A 30 5.77 6.13 4.89
N LYS A 31 6.63 5.28 4.33
CA LYS A 31 6.59 4.90 2.90
C LYS A 31 6.06 3.49 2.67
N TYR A 32 5.99 2.70 3.74
CA TYR A 32 5.59 1.30 3.70
C TYR A 32 4.64 1.00 4.84
N ALA A 33 3.72 0.06 4.61
CA ALA A 33 2.81 -0.50 5.59
C ALA A 33 2.97 -2.03 5.62
N VAL A 34 2.70 -2.63 6.78
CA VAL A 34 2.66 -4.09 6.93
C VAL A 34 1.22 -4.50 7.22
N LEU A 35 0.67 -5.36 6.37
CA LEU A 35 -0.67 -5.93 6.48
C LEU A 35 -0.56 -7.44 6.23
N ASP A 36 -1.13 -8.26 7.10
CA ASP A 36 -1.09 -9.74 6.99
C ASP A 36 0.31 -10.32 6.76
N HIS A 37 1.31 -9.80 7.47
CA HIS A 37 2.73 -10.17 7.35
C HIS A 37 3.37 -9.87 5.98
N GLN A 38 2.70 -9.07 5.15
CA GLN A 38 3.19 -8.63 3.84
C GLN A 38 3.51 -7.13 3.87
N SER A 39 4.59 -6.75 3.20
CA SER A 39 5.01 -5.35 3.05
C SER A 39 4.36 -4.75 1.81
N TYR A 40 3.81 -3.55 1.98
CA TYR A 40 3.20 -2.76 0.92
C TYR A 40 3.83 -1.39 0.86
N GLN A 41 4.00 -0.84 -0.33
CA GLN A 41 4.32 0.57 -0.52
C GLN A 41 3.04 1.40 -0.36
N ILE A 42 3.14 2.50 0.37
CA ILE A 42 2.08 3.50 0.45
C ILE A 42 2.15 4.35 -0.82
N THR A 43 1.10 4.32 -1.63
CA THR A 43 1.03 5.03 -2.91
C THR A 43 0.21 6.31 -2.82
N ASP A 44 -0.76 6.35 -1.91
CA ASP A 44 -1.57 7.55 -1.66
C ASP A 44 -2.06 7.60 -0.21
N TYR A 45 -2.33 8.81 0.27
CA TYR A 45 -2.86 9.10 1.60
C TYR A 45 -3.90 10.21 1.51
N ASN A 46 -5.14 9.86 1.84
CA ASN A 46 -6.28 10.77 1.81
C ASN A 46 -6.85 10.90 3.23
N PRO A 47 -6.40 11.90 4.01
CA PRO A 47 -6.90 12.12 5.35
C PRO A 47 -8.36 12.57 5.34
N ASP A 48 -9.10 12.24 6.40
CA ASP A 48 -10.45 12.76 6.56
C ASP A 48 -10.46 14.29 6.62
N SER A 49 -11.39 14.91 5.90
CA SER A 49 -11.49 16.38 5.80
C SER A 49 -11.79 17.07 7.13
N GLU A 50 -12.42 16.38 8.07
CA GLU A 50 -12.76 16.93 9.38
C GLU A 50 -11.57 16.89 10.34
N ASN A 51 -10.57 16.02 10.10
CA ASN A 51 -9.32 15.93 10.88
C ASN A 51 -9.56 15.86 12.41
N ILE A 52 -10.56 15.06 12.81
CA ILE A 52 -10.93 14.81 14.22
C ILE A 52 -10.40 13.45 14.70
N ALA A 53 -10.19 13.30 16.02
CA ALA A 53 -9.54 12.12 16.61
C ALA A 53 -10.30 10.78 16.40
N ASP A 54 -11.59 10.85 16.08
CA ASP A 54 -12.45 9.69 15.82
C ASP A 54 -12.78 9.51 14.33
N ALA A 55 -12.13 10.28 13.45
CA ALA A 55 -12.23 10.10 12.00
C ALA A 55 -11.35 8.94 11.50
N TYR A 56 -11.47 8.66 10.21
CA TYR A 56 -10.72 7.62 9.52
C TYR A 56 -10.03 8.16 8.26
N ASP A 57 -8.75 7.85 8.09
CA ASP A 57 -8.01 8.19 6.89
C ASP A 57 -8.00 7.02 5.91
N LEU A 58 -7.97 7.31 4.62
CA LEU A 58 -7.76 6.30 3.58
C LEU A 58 -6.29 6.24 3.17
N ILE A 59 -5.78 5.03 3.05
CA ILE A 59 -4.44 4.75 2.53
C ILE A 59 -4.56 3.80 1.35
N SER A 60 -3.94 4.17 0.23
CA SER A 60 -3.76 3.28 -0.91
C SER A 60 -2.41 2.60 -0.80
N LEU A 61 -2.42 1.27 -0.93
CA LEU A 61 -1.26 0.40 -0.79
C LEU A 61 -1.03 -0.36 -2.08
N LYS A 62 0.21 -0.42 -2.53
CA LYS A 62 0.64 -1.31 -3.61
C LYS A 62 1.56 -2.37 -3.04
N ARG A 63 1.36 -3.63 -3.41
CA ARG A 63 2.24 -4.72 -2.97
C ARG A 63 3.67 -4.40 -3.42
N ASP A 64 4.63 -4.51 -2.50
CA ASP A 64 6.05 -4.39 -2.85
C ASP A 64 6.45 -5.69 -3.57
N ASP A 65 6.42 -5.67 -4.91
CA ASP A 65 6.89 -6.77 -5.75
C ASP A 65 8.42 -6.87 -5.65
N LYS A 66 8.94 -7.25 -4.49
CA LYS A 66 10.33 -7.73 -4.34
C LYS A 66 10.55 -9.10 -4.97
N ILE A 67 9.80 -9.44 -6.03
CA ILE A 67 10.15 -10.54 -6.95
C ILE A 67 11.11 -9.98 -8.00
N GLY A 68 12.24 -9.44 -7.52
CA GLY A 68 13.41 -9.11 -8.30
C GLY A 68 14.59 -9.80 -7.65
N PHE A 69 14.92 -11.00 -8.13
CA PHE A 69 16.08 -11.76 -7.66
C PHE A 69 17.36 -10.92 -7.79
N SER A 70 18.16 -10.86 -6.71
CA SER A 70 19.61 -10.62 -6.79
C SER A 70 20.35 -11.93 -6.56
#